data_AF-A0A9D5DFH8-F1
#
_entry.id   AF-A0A9D5DFH8-F1
#
_cell.length_a   1.000
_cell.length_b   1.000
_cell.length_c   1.000
_cell.angle_alpha   90.00
_cell.angle_beta   90.00
_cell.angle_gamma   90.00
#
_symmetry.space_group_name_H-M   'P 1'
#
loop_
_entity.id
_entity.type
_entity.pdbx_description
1 polymer ?
#
loop_
_entity_poly.entity_id
_entity_poly.type
_entity_poly.pdbx_seq_one_letter_code
_entity_poly.pdbx_strand_id
1 'polypeptide(L)'
;MFRCRICTEPPFSHFFNLRIFNGYFSDERAKKAPYQIAEGDSSYETQSYGSSLLTTPSNFATFEPRSPDEITSICLKWAKCVHERGREFWKTSECLMDVLVAIASGIDSHDDPILGDPQKCIMWYGQVSAIDGCPVIRMRRPDEVVETHTYVNRALVFLYASDESFEELQLKPRVAFNMACGNRRCVHLRHISLDD
;
A
#
# COMPACT_ATOMS: atom_id res chain seq x y z
N MET A 1 23.01 -13.90 42.34
CA MET A 1 21.57 -14.09 42.02
C MET A 1 21.18 -13.08 40.98
N PHE A 2 20.89 -13.56 39.77
CA PHE A 2 20.55 -12.79 38.59
C PHE A 2 19.20 -12.09 38.78
N ARG A 3 19.13 -10.78 38.51
CA ARG A 3 17.88 -10.07 38.24
C ARG A 3 17.86 -9.78 36.74
N CYS A 4 17.08 -10.58 36.03
CA CYS A 4 16.87 -10.52 34.59
C CYS A 4 16.19 -9.18 34.23
N ARG A 5 16.83 -8.38 33.36
CA ARG A 5 16.23 -7.23 32.65
C ARG A 5 15.55 -7.75 31.38
N ILE A 6 14.45 -8.47 31.52
CA ILE A 6 13.53 -8.72 30.42
C ILE A 6 12.20 -8.15 30.86
N CYS A 7 12.05 -6.85 30.62
CA CYS A 7 10.74 -6.27 30.46
C CYS A 7 10.19 -6.82 29.14
N THR A 8 9.07 -7.50 29.25
CA THR A 8 8.16 -7.92 28.19
C THR A 8 8.05 -6.89 27.06
N GLU A 9 8.77 -7.14 25.97
CA GLU A 9 8.39 -6.60 24.66
C GLU A 9 7.30 -7.50 24.07
N PRO A 10 6.19 -6.95 23.56
CA PRO A 10 5.20 -7.76 22.86
C PRO A 10 5.80 -8.29 21.56
N PRO A 11 5.49 -9.54 21.15
CA PRO A 11 6.17 -10.28 20.09
C PRO A 11 6.06 -9.68 18.67
N PHE A 12 5.48 -8.49 18.53
CA PHE A 12 5.27 -7.78 17.27
C PHE A 12 6.00 -6.43 17.19
N SER A 13 6.79 -6.02 18.20
CA SER A 13 7.57 -4.77 18.15
C SER A 13 8.51 -4.69 16.92
N HIS A 14 8.96 -5.84 16.41
CA HIS A 14 9.73 -5.95 15.17
C HIS A 14 8.89 -5.84 13.88
N PHE A 15 7.59 -6.14 13.92
CA PHE A 15 6.64 -5.85 12.83
C PHE A 15 6.23 -4.38 12.82
N PHE A 16 6.11 -3.73 13.99
CA PHE A 16 5.77 -2.30 14.07
C PHE A 16 6.93 -1.36 13.70
N ASN A 17 8.15 -1.89 13.56
CA ASN A 17 9.29 -1.21 12.97
C ASN A 17 9.53 -1.67 11.52
N LEU A 18 8.48 -2.09 10.81
CA LEU A 18 8.55 -2.42 9.39
C LEU A 18 9.11 -1.20 8.65
N ARG A 19 10.37 -1.37 8.29
CA ARG A 19 11.14 -0.51 7.40
C ARG A 19 10.31 -0.09 6.18
N ILE A 20 9.30 -0.85 5.73
CA ILE A 20 8.42 -0.58 4.59
C ILE A 20 7.86 0.85 4.56
N PHE A 21 7.58 1.47 5.73
CA PHE A 21 6.95 2.80 5.78
C PHE A 21 7.65 3.84 6.69
N ASN A 22 8.57 3.45 7.57
CA ASN A 22 9.09 4.28 8.69
C ASN A 22 10.31 5.16 8.37
N GLY A 23 10.52 5.60 7.12
CA GLY A 23 11.77 6.28 6.70
C GLY A 23 11.59 7.55 5.89
N TYR A 24 10.40 8.13 5.86
CA TYR A 24 10.10 9.21 4.94
C TYR A 24 9.12 10.17 5.60
N PHE A 25 9.55 11.42 5.86
CA PHE A 25 8.81 12.54 6.46
C PHE A 25 8.94 12.81 7.98
N SER A 26 10.16 13.08 8.47
CA SER A 26 10.32 14.06 9.56
C SER A 26 10.87 15.35 8.95
N ASP A 27 10.04 16.39 8.85
CA ASP A 27 10.48 17.74 8.45
C ASP A 27 10.73 18.56 9.72
N GLU A 28 11.99 18.78 10.05
CA GLU A 28 12.43 19.73 11.09
C GLU A 28 13.39 20.74 10.44
N ARG A 29 12.85 21.90 10.06
CA ARG A 29 13.67 23.10 9.84
C ARG A 29 14.12 23.66 11.20
N ALA A 30 15.31 23.29 11.68
CA ALA A 30 16.09 24.15 12.59
C ALA A 30 17.60 23.84 12.64
N LYS A 31 18.39 24.66 11.93
CA LYS A 31 19.69 25.28 12.33
C LYS A 31 20.88 24.39 12.79
N LYS A 32 21.83 24.19 11.84
CA LYS A 32 23.33 24.24 11.91
C LYS A 32 24.13 23.53 13.05
N ALA A 33 24.78 22.41 12.66
CA ALA A 33 26.22 21.99 12.75
C ALA A 33 26.95 21.77 14.11
N PRO A 34 28.11 21.05 14.16
CA PRO A 34 28.53 19.81 13.48
C PRO A 34 29.28 18.78 14.39
N TYR A 35 29.24 17.46 14.11
CA TYR A 35 30.36 16.55 14.42
C TYR A 35 30.31 15.24 13.61
N GLN A 36 31.48 14.81 13.11
CA GLN A 36 31.77 13.66 12.22
C GLN A 36 31.79 12.33 13.00
N ILE A 37 31.54 11.13 12.47
CA ILE A 37 32.32 10.28 11.54
C ILE A 37 31.37 9.14 11.07
N ALA A 38 31.08 9.01 9.77
CA ALA A 38 31.59 8.06 8.75
C ALA A 38 31.08 6.61 8.81
N GLU A 39 30.36 6.17 7.76
CA GLU A 39 30.72 5.05 6.87
C GLU A 39 29.56 4.72 5.90
N GLY A 40 29.88 4.54 4.62
CA GLY A 40 29.07 3.76 3.68
C GLY A 40 28.03 4.52 2.87
N ASP A 41 28.50 5.10 1.77
CA ASP A 41 27.79 5.67 0.61
C ASP A 41 26.41 5.06 0.31
N SER A 42 25.36 5.88 0.37
CA SER A 42 24.05 5.61 -0.22
C SER A 42 23.34 6.93 -0.48
N SER A 43 23.92 7.72 -1.38
CA SER A 43 23.22 8.81 -2.04
C SER A 43 22.19 8.22 -3.03
N TYR A 44 20.94 8.08 -2.60
CA TYR A 44 19.83 8.04 -3.56
C TYR A 44 18.75 9.02 -3.12
N GLU A 45 18.67 10.11 -3.89
CA GLU A 45 17.54 11.04 -3.87
C GLU A 45 16.26 10.26 -4.10
N THR A 46 15.49 10.05 -3.04
CA THR A 46 14.09 9.66 -3.20
C THR A 46 13.32 10.96 -3.41
N GLN A 47 12.59 11.04 -4.51
CA GLN A 47 11.87 12.24 -4.91
C GLN A 47 10.51 12.26 -4.21
N SER A 48 10.29 13.28 -3.38
CA SER A 48 8.99 13.65 -2.85
C SER A 48 8.12 14.17 -3.99
N TYR A 49 7.28 13.31 -4.54
CA TYR A 49 6.42 13.68 -5.65
C TYR A 49 5.21 14.44 -5.13
N GLY A 50 5.27 15.77 -5.29
CA GLY A 50 4.14 16.65 -5.02
C GLY A 50 2.93 16.29 -5.89
N SER A 51 1.77 16.84 -5.49
CA SER A 51 0.43 16.62 -6.09
C SER A 51 0.35 16.76 -7.62
N SER A 52 1.35 17.37 -8.28
CA SER A 52 1.43 17.58 -9.74
C SER A 52 1.77 16.34 -10.58
N LEU A 53 2.01 15.17 -9.98
CA LEU A 53 2.49 13.97 -10.70
C LEU A 53 1.48 12.83 -10.70
N LEU A 54 0.19 13.15 -10.69
CA LEU A 54 -0.88 12.18 -10.83
C LEU A 54 -1.62 12.44 -12.13
N THR A 55 -2.01 11.38 -12.83
CA THR A 55 -2.83 11.49 -14.05
C THR A 55 -4.03 10.57 -13.95
N THR A 56 -5.15 10.99 -14.53
CA THR A 56 -6.34 10.16 -14.70
C THR A 56 -6.32 9.61 -16.13
N PRO A 57 -6.32 8.28 -16.34
CA PRO A 57 -6.22 7.69 -17.68
C PRO A 57 -7.49 7.91 -18.52
N SER A 58 -7.36 7.89 -19.85
CA SER A 58 -8.40 8.29 -20.80
C SER A 58 -9.42 7.21 -21.21
N ASN A 59 -9.21 5.94 -20.87
CA ASN A 59 -10.02 4.84 -21.42
C ASN A 59 -11.22 4.47 -20.53
N PHE A 60 -12.17 5.41 -20.44
CA PHE A 60 -13.40 5.30 -19.64
C PHE A 60 -14.60 4.71 -20.38
N ALA A 61 -14.46 4.33 -21.65
CA ALA A 61 -15.62 3.99 -22.50
C ALA A 61 -16.43 2.79 -21.99
N THR A 62 -15.83 1.91 -21.21
CA THR A 62 -16.46 0.69 -20.66
C THR A 62 -16.45 0.65 -19.13
N PHE A 63 -16.10 1.75 -18.46
CA PHE A 63 -16.00 1.79 -17.00
C PHE A 63 -17.35 2.17 -16.39
N GLU A 64 -17.90 1.28 -15.57
CA GLU A 64 -19.11 1.50 -14.80
C GLU A 64 -18.76 1.67 -13.32
N PRO A 65 -18.75 2.92 -12.79
CA PRO A 65 -18.41 3.17 -11.40
C PRO A 65 -19.49 2.61 -10.46
N ARG A 66 -19.06 2.12 -9.30
CA ARG A 66 -19.97 1.73 -8.22
C ARG A 66 -20.71 2.95 -7.65
N SER A 67 -21.96 2.74 -7.26
CA SER A 67 -22.68 3.65 -6.38
C SER A 67 -22.07 3.66 -4.96
N PRO A 68 -22.31 4.70 -4.16
CA PRO A 68 -21.83 4.76 -2.77
C PRO A 68 -22.25 3.55 -1.93
N ASP A 69 -23.49 3.07 -2.09
CA ASP A 69 -24.01 1.92 -1.35
C ASP A 69 -23.32 0.60 -1.75
N GLU A 70 -23.00 0.43 -3.03
CA GLU A 70 -22.23 -0.70 -3.54
C GLU A 70 -20.79 -0.67 -3.05
N ILE A 71 -20.16 0.51 -3.00
CA ILE A 71 -18.83 0.71 -2.42
C ILE A 71 -18.85 0.29 -0.94
N THR A 72 -19.78 0.81 -0.14
CA THR A 72 -19.88 0.43 1.28
C THR A 72 -20.07 -1.08 1.43
N SER A 73 -20.96 -1.67 0.62
CA SER A 73 -21.25 -3.11 0.67
C SER A 73 -20.03 -3.97 0.32
N ILE A 74 -19.29 -3.62 -0.73
CA ILE A 74 -18.09 -4.39 -1.13
C ILE A 74 -16.94 -4.20 -0.14
N CYS A 75 -16.74 -2.98 0.39
CA CYS A 75 -15.73 -2.73 1.40
C CYS A 75 -16.01 -3.53 2.68
N LEU A 76 -17.28 -3.64 3.13
CA LEU A 76 -17.64 -4.48 4.27
C LEU A 76 -17.37 -5.97 4.02
N LYS A 77 -17.56 -6.45 2.78
CA LYS A 77 -17.20 -7.82 2.38
C LYS A 77 -15.69 -8.03 2.46
N TRP A 78 -14.91 -7.14 1.86
CA TRP A 78 -13.46 -7.20 1.85
C TRP A 78 -12.84 -7.04 3.24
N ALA A 79 -13.41 -6.20 4.11
CA ALA A 79 -12.97 -5.98 5.48
C ALA A 79 -13.01 -7.26 6.31
N LYS A 80 -13.87 -8.24 5.99
CA LYS A 80 -13.90 -9.54 6.68
C LYS A 80 -12.70 -10.43 6.33
N CYS A 81 -12.09 -10.22 5.17
CA CYS A 81 -10.97 -11.02 4.68
C CYS A 81 -9.61 -10.35 4.90
N VAL A 82 -9.57 -9.14 5.47
CA VAL A 82 -8.32 -8.44 5.79
C VAL A 82 -7.51 -9.25 6.79
N HIS A 83 -6.22 -9.42 6.49
CA HIS A 83 -5.25 -10.07 7.34
C HIS A 83 -5.07 -9.32 8.67
N GLU A 84 -4.70 -10.05 9.74
CA GLU A 84 -4.50 -9.48 11.09
C GLU A 84 -3.52 -8.30 11.07
N ARG A 85 -2.37 -8.44 10.40
CA ARG A 85 -1.40 -7.35 10.18
C ARG A 85 -2.01 -6.04 9.64
N GLY A 86 -3.01 -6.13 8.76
CA GLY A 86 -3.72 -4.97 8.25
C GLY A 86 -4.62 -4.32 9.30
N ARG A 87 -5.32 -5.13 10.10
CA ARG A 87 -6.18 -4.65 11.20
C ARG A 87 -5.38 -4.02 12.32
N GLU A 88 -4.23 -4.60 12.66
CA GLU A 88 -3.32 -4.06 13.66
C GLU A 88 -2.68 -2.75 13.21
N PHE A 89 -2.36 -2.63 11.92
CA PHE A 89 -1.82 -1.40 11.36
C PHE A 89 -2.86 -0.28 11.40
N TRP A 90 -4.01 -0.44 10.74
CA TRP A 90 -5.10 0.55 10.79
C TRP A 90 -5.99 0.34 12.01
N LYS A 91 -5.42 0.55 13.20
CA LYS A 91 -6.05 0.41 14.54
C LYS A 91 -7.54 0.83 14.59
N THR A 92 -7.93 1.85 13.83
CA THR A 92 -9.33 2.29 13.66
C THR A 92 -9.93 1.76 12.36
N SER A 93 -11.16 1.23 12.46
CA SER A 93 -11.91 0.73 11.30
C SER A 93 -12.11 1.79 10.22
N GLU A 94 -12.13 3.09 10.57
CA GLU A 94 -12.33 4.19 9.63
C GLU A 94 -11.19 4.31 8.62
N CYS A 95 -9.92 4.32 9.08
CA CYS A 95 -8.78 4.47 8.17
C CYS A 95 -8.62 3.26 7.24
N LEU A 96 -8.93 2.05 7.74
CA LEU A 96 -8.99 0.86 6.89
C LEU A 96 -10.07 1.02 5.81
N MET A 97 -11.26 1.49 6.19
CA MET A 97 -12.36 1.71 5.26
C MET A 97 -12.01 2.76 4.20
N ASP A 98 -11.31 3.84 4.55
CA ASP A 98 -10.85 4.84 3.57
C ASP A 98 -9.98 4.21 2.47
N VAL A 99 -9.06 3.31 2.86
CA VAL A 99 -8.22 2.57 1.90
C VAL A 99 -9.08 1.66 1.01
N LEU A 100 -10.01 0.92 1.59
CA LEU A 100 -10.89 0.02 0.83
C LEU A 100 -11.82 0.79 -0.12
N VAL A 101 -12.33 1.95 0.30
CA VAL A 101 -13.15 2.86 -0.52
C VAL A 101 -12.33 3.40 -1.68
N ALA A 102 -11.08 3.81 -1.44
CA ALA A 102 -10.19 4.28 -2.49
C ALA A 102 -9.93 3.20 -3.55
N ILE A 103 -9.73 1.95 -3.14
CA ILE A 103 -9.59 0.81 -4.04
C ILE A 103 -10.90 0.55 -4.80
N ALA A 104 -12.03 0.42 -4.10
CA ALA A 104 -13.33 0.11 -4.71
C ALA A 104 -13.79 1.16 -5.73
N SER A 105 -13.44 2.43 -5.51
CA SER A 105 -13.76 3.55 -6.41
C SER A 105 -12.96 3.53 -7.71
N GLY A 106 -11.80 2.87 -7.73
CA GLY A 106 -10.91 2.83 -8.90
C GLY A 106 -11.05 1.58 -9.76
N ILE A 107 -12.05 0.74 -9.53
CA ILE A 107 -12.31 -0.50 -10.28
C ILE A 107 -13.78 -0.59 -10.71
N ASP A 108 -14.05 -1.32 -11.79
CA ASP A 108 -15.41 -1.47 -12.35
C ASP A 108 -16.36 -2.13 -11.34
N SER A 109 -17.64 -1.74 -11.36
CA SER A 109 -18.70 -2.25 -10.49
C SER A 109 -18.86 -3.78 -10.52
N HIS A 110 -18.50 -4.43 -11.63
CA HIS A 110 -18.60 -5.88 -11.81
C HIS A 110 -17.34 -6.65 -11.42
N ASP A 111 -16.28 -5.95 -11.02
CA ASP A 111 -14.96 -6.53 -10.80
C ASP A 111 -14.60 -6.64 -9.31
N ASP A 112 -13.98 -7.75 -8.90
CA ASP A 112 -13.51 -7.97 -7.52
C ASP A 112 -12.05 -8.45 -7.53
N PRO A 113 -11.06 -7.60 -7.15
CA PRO A 113 -9.64 -7.94 -7.20
C PRO A 113 -9.19 -8.90 -6.09
N ILE A 114 -10.05 -9.19 -5.11
CA ILE A 114 -9.70 -9.99 -3.93
C ILE A 114 -10.39 -11.36 -4.01
N LEU A 115 -11.69 -11.38 -4.30
CA LEU A 115 -12.53 -12.59 -4.29
C LEU A 115 -13.12 -12.93 -5.66
N GLY A 116 -12.74 -12.22 -6.72
CA GLY A 116 -13.21 -12.46 -8.08
C GLY A 116 -12.56 -13.67 -8.76
N ASP A 117 -12.84 -13.81 -10.05
CA ASP A 117 -12.30 -14.89 -10.88
C ASP A 117 -10.77 -14.76 -11.03
N PRO A 118 -9.98 -15.75 -10.57
CA PRO A 118 -8.52 -15.71 -10.62
C PRO A 118 -7.94 -15.61 -12.04
N GLN A 119 -8.69 -15.94 -13.09
CA GLN A 119 -8.22 -15.85 -14.47
C GLN A 119 -8.52 -14.50 -15.13
N LYS A 120 -9.38 -13.68 -14.53
CA LYS A 120 -9.81 -12.40 -15.10
C LYS A 120 -8.92 -11.25 -14.62
N CYS A 121 -8.39 -10.45 -15.53
CA CYS A 121 -7.72 -9.20 -15.19
C CYS A 121 -8.73 -8.18 -14.64
N ILE A 122 -8.34 -7.45 -13.60
CA ILE A 122 -9.16 -6.39 -12.99
C ILE A 122 -8.50 -5.05 -13.26
N MET A 123 -9.13 -4.23 -14.08
CA MET A 123 -8.54 -3.00 -14.59
C MET A 123 -8.69 -1.85 -13.60
N TRP A 124 -7.60 -1.12 -13.36
CA TRP A 124 -7.64 0.13 -12.62
C TRP A 124 -8.06 1.28 -13.52
N TYR A 125 -8.98 2.11 -13.03
CA TYR A 125 -9.49 3.34 -13.64
C TYR A 125 -9.22 4.58 -12.78
N GLY A 126 -8.69 4.40 -11.57
CA GLY A 126 -8.27 5.49 -10.70
C GLY A 126 -6.92 6.11 -11.09
N GLN A 127 -6.37 6.87 -10.13
CA GLN A 127 -5.12 7.62 -10.29
C GLN A 127 -3.92 6.72 -10.63
N VAL A 128 -3.01 7.27 -11.44
CA VAL A 128 -1.68 6.71 -11.68
C VAL A 128 -0.58 7.63 -11.21
N SER A 129 0.52 7.01 -10.81
CA SER A 129 1.81 7.69 -10.75
C SER A 129 2.22 8.16 -12.15
N ALA A 130 2.59 9.43 -12.30
CA ALA A 130 3.06 9.99 -13.56
C ALA A 130 4.46 9.50 -13.96
N ILE A 131 5.20 8.84 -13.05
CA ILE A 131 6.57 8.39 -13.30
C ILE A 131 6.58 7.05 -14.04
N ASP A 132 5.77 6.10 -13.57
CA ASP A 132 5.76 4.71 -14.03
C ASP A 132 4.40 4.25 -14.58
N GLY A 133 3.36 5.09 -14.46
CA GLY A 133 2.00 4.78 -14.93
C GLY A 133 1.27 3.75 -14.06
N CYS A 134 1.81 3.40 -12.89
CA CYS A 134 1.26 2.36 -12.04
C CYS A 134 0.07 2.85 -11.18
N PRO A 135 -0.91 1.99 -10.88
CA PRO A 135 -2.04 2.31 -9.99
C PRO A 135 -1.60 2.81 -8.61
N VAL A 136 -2.12 3.97 -8.19
CA VAL A 136 -1.89 4.53 -6.86
C VAL A 136 -3.19 4.94 -6.19
N ILE A 137 -3.20 4.91 -4.86
CA ILE A 137 -4.26 5.44 -4.01
C ILE A 137 -3.66 6.39 -2.97
N ARG A 138 -4.51 7.27 -2.45
CA ARG A 138 -4.21 8.13 -1.31
C ARG A 138 -4.69 7.46 -0.05
N MET A 139 -3.87 7.47 1.00
CA MET A 139 -4.24 6.95 2.29
C MET A 139 -3.62 7.77 3.41
N ARG A 140 -4.31 7.85 4.54
CA ARG A 140 -3.75 8.35 5.79
C ARG A 140 -3.17 7.17 6.56
N ARG A 141 -1.92 7.30 7.01
CA ARG A 141 -1.36 6.30 7.93
C ARG A 141 -1.83 6.58 9.35
N PRO A 142 -1.84 5.55 10.22
CA PRO A 142 -2.02 5.77 11.64
C PRO A 142 -1.02 6.82 12.12
N ASP A 143 -1.48 7.76 12.93
CA ASP A 143 -0.66 8.80 13.57
C ASP A 143 -0.06 9.87 12.61
N GLU A 144 -0.31 9.79 11.30
CA GLU A 144 0.07 10.82 10.32
C GLU A 144 -1.11 11.73 9.97
N VAL A 145 -0.88 13.06 9.97
CA VAL A 145 -1.91 14.05 9.56
C VAL A 145 -1.99 14.16 8.03
N VAL A 146 -0.88 13.87 7.35
CA VAL A 146 -0.73 14.05 5.89
C VAL A 146 -1.12 12.77 5.16
N GLU A 147 -1.92 12.90 4.10
CA GLU A 147 -2.21 11.79 3.20
C GLU A 147 -0.99 11.46 2.35
N THR A 148 -0.64 10.17 2.28
CA THR A 148 0.45 9.65 1.46
C THR A 148 -0.10 8.84 0.29
N HIS A 149 0.69 8.75 -0.79
CA HIS A 149 0.39 7.86 -1.90
C HIS A 149 1.03 6.49 -1.67
N THR A 150 0.32 5.44 -2.05
CA THR A 150 0.86 4.08 -2.13
C THR A 150 0.39 3.39 -3.39
N TYR A 151 1.16 2.42 -3.88
CA TYR A 151 0.74 1.58 -5.00
C TYR A 151 -0.38 0.64 -4.57
N VAL A 152 -1.40 0.50 -5.42
CA VAL A 152 -2.59 -0.33 -5.12
C VAL A 152 -2.18 -1.78 -4.87
N ASN A 153 -1.29 -2.33 -5.69
CA ASN A 153 -0.85 -3.72 -5.52
C ASN A 153 -0.07 -3.94 -4.21
N ARG A 154 0.69 -2.95 -3.74
CA ARG A 154 1.35 -3.02 -2.42
C ARG A 154 0.35 -2.99 -1.27
N ALA A 155 -0.68 -2.13 -1.38
CA ALA A 155 -1.76 -2.10 -0.40
C ALA A 155 -2.51 -3.44 -0.34
N LEU A 156 -2.84 -4.02 -1.50
CA LEU A 156 -3.53 -5.32 -1.59
C LEU A 156 -2.70 -6.46 -0.99
N VAL A 157 -1.40 -6.52 -1.28
CA VAL A 157 -0.49 -7.52 -0.69
C VAL A 157 -0.43 -7.37 0.82
N PHE A 158 -0.26 -6.15 1.31
CA PHE A 158 -0.26 -5.89 2.75
C PHE A 158 -1.57 -6.31 3.43
N LEU A 159 -2.71 -6.06 2.78
CA LEU A 159 -4.03 -6.38 3.33
C LEU A 159 -4.43 -7.86 3.23
N TYR A 160 -4.03 -8.58 2.18
CA TYR A 160 -4.67 -9.85 1.82
C TYR A 160 -3.74 -11.01 1.46
N ALA A 161 -2.44 -10.78 1.21
CA ALA A 161 -1.53 -11.89 0.93
C ALA A 161 -1.47 -12.89 2.11
N SER A 162 -1.15 -14.16 1.84
CA SER A 162 -0.71 -15.05 2.92
C SER A 162 0.60 -14.53 3.52
N ASP A 163 0.95 -14.99 4.72
CA ASP A 163 2.21 -14.60 5.35
C ASP A 163 3.43 -15.01 4.50
N GLU A 164 3.42 -16.20 3.91
CA GLU A 164 4.49 -16.67 3.00
C GLU A 164 4.69 -15.72 1.81
N SER A 165 3.62 -15.41 1.06
CA SER A 165 3.72 -14.48 -0.07
C SER A 165 4.06 -13.05 0.36
N PHE A 166 3.56 -12.62 1.52
CA PHE A 166 3.90 -11.31 2.07
C PHE A 166 5.39 -11.21 2.41
N GLU A 167 5.95 -12.26 3.02
CA GLU A 167 7.36 -12.34 3.41
C GLU A 167 8.31 -12.28 2.22
N GLU A 168 7.94 -12.91 1.11
CA GLU A 168 8.70 -12.83 -0.14
C GLU A 168 8.58 -11.44 -0.79
N LEU A 169 7.35 -10.94 -0.93
CA LEU A 169 7.07 -9.68 -1.61
C LEU A 169 7.61 -8.45 -0.87
N GLN A 170 7.77 -8.50 0.46
CA GLN A 170 8.36 -7.39 1.21
C GLN A 170 9.87 -7.21 0.98
N LEU A 171 10.56 -8.23 0.47
CA LEU A 171 11.99 -8.17 0.13
C LEU A 171 12.24 -7.43 -1.19
N LYS A 172 11.22 -7.34 -2.06
CA LYS A 172 11.32 -6.65 -3.35
C LYS A 172 11.44 -5.13 -3.17
N PRO A 173 11.99 -4.42 -4.18
CA PRO A 173 12.12 -2.97 -4.15
C PRO A 173 10.79 -2.26 -3.86
N ARG A 174 10.87 -1.03 -3.33
CA ARG A 174 9.69 -0.22 -2.94
C ARG A 174 8.98 0.46 -4.10
N VAL A 175 8.88 -0.25 -5.22
CA VAL A 175 8.11 0.15 -6.40
C VAL A 175 6.85 -0.70 -6.50
N ALA A 176 6.00 -0.42 -7.48
CA ALA A 176 4.86 -1.27 -7.79
C ALA A 176 5.35 -2.68 -8.15
N PHE A 177 4.66 -3.71 -7.66
CA PHE A 177 4.95 -5.08 -8.10
C PHE A 177 4.62 -5.27 -9.58
N ASN A 178 5.37 -6.14 -10.25
CA ASN A 178 5.01 -6.60 -11.57
C ASN A 178 3.77 -7.49 -11.52
N MET A 179 2.99 -7.48 -12.60
CA MET A 179 1.81 -8.32 -12.74
C MET A 179 2.13 -9.50 -13.65
N ALA A 180 1.86 -10.73 -13.22
CA ALA A 180 2.05 -11.96 -13.98
C ALA A 180 1.19 -12.01 -15.26
N CYS A 181 0.09 -11.26 -15.31
CA CYS A 181 -0.73 -11.10 -16.52
C CYS A 181 -0.10 -10.14 -17.57
N GLY A 182 1.06 -9.54 -17.27
CA GLY A 182 1.74 -8.58 -18.14
C GLY A 182 1.11 -7.18 -18.22
N ASN A 183 -0.06 -6.98 -17.60
CA ASN A 183 -0.76 -5.70 -17.62
C ASN A 183 -0.54 -4.92 -16.31
N ARG A 184 0.23 -3.83 -16.40
CA ARG A 184 0.57 -2.96 -15.25
C ARG A 184 -0.63 -2.23 -14.62
N ARG A 185 -1.76 -2.16 -15.34
CA ARG A 185 -3.01 -1.58 -14.84
C ARG A 185 -3.87 -2.60 -14.11
N CYS A 186 -3.52 -3.89 -14.18
CA CYS A 186 -4.23 -4.92 -13.43
C CYS A 186 -3.99 -4.71 -11.93
N VAL A 187 -5.05 -4.81 -11.13
CA VAL A 187 -4.99 -4.78 -9.66
C VAL A 187 -5.53 -6.06 -9.03
N HIS A 188 -5.68 -7.14 -9.81
CA HIS A 188 -6.09 -8.43 -9.26
C HIS A 188 -4.98 -8.99 -8.35
N LEU A 189 -5.29 -9.32 -7.09
CA LEU A 189 -4.32 -9.79 -6.09
C LEU A 189 -3.53 -11.02 -6.56
N ARG A 190 -4.22 -12.03 -7.09
CA ARG A 190 -3.61 -13.26 -7.64
C ARG A 190 -2.80 -13.07 -8.93
N HIS A 191 -2.83 -11.89 -9.53
CA HIS A 191 -2.03 -11.58 -10.72
C HIS A 191 -0.73 -10.87 -10.36
N ILE A 192 -0.44 -10.67 -9.08
CA ILE A 192 0.84 -10.09 -8.65
C ILE A 192 1.93 -11.15 -8.82
N SER A 193 3.00 -10.77 -9.52
CA SER A 193 4.16 -11.64 -9.77
C SER A 193 4.99 -11.79 -8.50
N LEU A 194 5.30 -13.03 -8.15
CA LEU A 194 6.36 -13.34 -7.18
C LEU A 194 7.75 -13.29 -7.84
N ASP A 195 7.81 -13.46 -9.17
CA ASP A 195 9.02 -13.32 -9.97
C ASP A 195 9.34 -11.85 -10.30
N ASP A 196 10.58 -11.59 -10.72
CA ASP A 196 11.07 -10.26 -11.14
C ASP A 196 10.70 -9.92 -12.60
#